data_AF-W4Q5K2-F1
#
_entry.id   AF-W4Q5K2-F1
#
_cell.length_a   1.000
_cell.length_b   1.000
_cell.length_c   1.000
_cell.angle_alpha   90.00
_cell.angle_beta   90.00
_cell.angle_gamma   90.00
#
_symmetry.space_group_name_H-M   'P 1'
#
loop_
_entity.id
_entity.type
_entity.pdbx_description
1 polymer ?
#
loop_
_entity_poly.entity_id
_entity_poly.type
_entity_poly.pdbx_seq_one_letter_code
_entity_poly.pdbx_strand_id
1 'polypeptide(L)' 'MPELEVPEDVSLTTDQDETTLILPDDIHFDFGESFFKEEAIELIDHVSNMLDDIEAGTIIEIEDIPIAMEIQATT' A
#
# COMPACT_ATOMS: atom_id res chain seq x y z
N MET A 1 -13.86 6.42 -10.80
CA MET A 1 -13.03 6.08 -9.64
C MET A 1 -13.06 4.58 -9.51
N PRO A 2 -11.92 3.87 -9.58
CA PRO A 2 -11.90 2.42 -9.42
C PRO A 2 -12.43 2.07 -8.03
N GLU A 3 -13.38 1.15 -7.95
CA GLU A 3 -13.81 0.56 -6.67
C GLU A 3 -12.74 -0.48 -6.28
N LEU A 4 -11.90 -0.14 -5.31
CA LEU A 4 -10.75 -0.93 -4.86
C LEU A 4 -11.15 -1.64 -3.56
N GLU A 5 -11.50 -2.93 -3.65
CA GLU A 5 -11.71 -3.76 -2.46
C GLU A 5 -10.34 -4.11 -1.86
N VAL A 6 -9.97 -3.41 -0.79
CA VAL A 6 -8.72 -3.64 -0.08
C VAL A 6 -8.93 -4.51 1.15
N PRO A 7 -7.91 -5.31 1.54
CA PRO A 7 -7.92 -5.99 2.83
C PRO A 7 -8.14 -5.01 3.99
N GLU A 8 -8.73 -5.47 5.10
CA GLU A 8 -9.04 -4.61 6.27
C GLU A 8 -7.80 -3.92 6.86
N ASP A 9 -6.63 -4.54 6.71
CA ASP A 9 -5.35 -4.04 7.21
C ASP A 9 -4.67 -3.05 6.25
N VAL A 10 -5.27 -2.77 5.10
CA VAL A 10 -4.77 -1.85 4.08
C VAL A 10 -5.64 -0.59 4.09
N SER A 11 -4.99 0.58 4.19
CA SER A 11 -5.73 1.85 4.19
C SER A 11 -5.86 2.38 2.77
N LEU A 12 -7.10 2.57 2.33
CA LEU A 12 -7.44 3.25 1.10
C LEU A 12 -8.11 4.58 1.43
N THR A 13 -7.51 5.67 0.97
CA THR A 13 -8.11 7.00 1.09
C THR A 13 -8.21 7.66 -0.27
N THR A 14 -9.34 8.27 -0.56
CA THR A 14 -9.53 9.08 -1.77
C THR A 14 -9.80 10.52 -1.35
N ASP A 15 -8.94 11.45 -1.78
CA ASP A 15 -9.14 12.89 -1.66
C ASP A 15 -9.20 13.52 -3.05
N GLN A 16 -10.34 14.12 -3.38
CA GLN A 16 -10.58 14.77 -4.67
C GLN A 16 -10.31 13.84 -5.86
N ASP A 17 -9.20 14.07 -6.57
CA ASP A 17 -8.75 13.34 -7.76
C ASP A 17 -7.59 12.38 -7.46
N GLU A 18 -7.15 12.29 -6.19
CA GLU A 18 -6.06 11.44 -5.75
C GLU A 18 -6.60 10.26 -4.93
N THR A 19 -6.12 9.05 -5.23
CA THR A 19 -6.36 7.87 -4.42
C THR A 19 -5.03 7.36 -3.90
N THR A 20 -4.91 7.31 -2.56
CA THR A 20 -3.74 6.84 -1.84
C THR A 20 -4.01 5.47 -1.27
N LEU A 21 -3.12 4.52 -1.54
CA LEU A 21 -3.10 3.18 -0.97
C LEU A 21 -1.90 3.07 -0.02
N ILE A 22 -2.15 2.83 1.26
CA ILE A 22 -1.10 2.62 2.26
C ILE A 22 -1.04 1.14 2.61
N LEU A 23 0.12 0.55 2.37
CA LEU A 23 0.39 -0.86 2.60
C LEU A 23 1.42 -0.99 3.74
N PRO A 24 1.04 -1.51 4.91
CA PRO A 24 1.94 -1.69 6.04
C PRO A 24 3.04 -2.73 5.78
N ASP A 25 4.26 -2.44 6.25
CA ASP A 25 5.41 -3.35 6.14
C ASP A 25 5.16 -4.72 6.78
N ASP A 26 4.43 -4.77 7.89
CA ASP A 26 4.13 -6.02 8.61
C ASP A 26 3.32 -7.01 7.76
N ILE A 27 2.59 -6.51 6.75
CA ILE A 27 1.85 -7.31 5.77
C ILE A 27 2.76 -7.75 4.62
N HIS A 28 3.68 -6.87 4.21
CA HIS A 28 4.52 -7.10 3.04
C HIS A 28 5.76 -7.95 3.31
N PHE A 29 6.40 -7.76 4.46
CA PHE A 29 7.73 -8.29 4.72
C PHE A 29 7.74 -9.11 6.00
N ASP A 30 8.45 -10.23 5.98
CA ASP A 30 8.86 -10.88 7.23
C ASP A 30 9.96 -10.05 7.91
N PHE A 31 10.03 -10.11 9.24
CA PHE A 31 10.92 -9.26 10.02
C PHE A 31 12.39 -9.43 9.58
N GLY A 32 12.95 -8.37 8.99
CA GLY A 32 14.35 -8.35 8.51
C GLY A 32 14.57 -8.97 7.13
N GLU A 33 13.50 -9.34 6.43
CA GLU A 33 13.57 -9.81 5.04
C GLU A 33 13.11 -8.72 4.07
N SER A 34 13.74 -8.67 2.90
CA SER A 34 13.34 -7.78 1.80
C SER A 34 12.48 -8.48 0.76
N PHE A 35 12.06 -9.72 1.04
CA PHE A 35 11.20 -10.51 0.16
C PHE A 35 9.75 -10.36 0.60
N PHE A 36 8.87 -10.25 -0.39
CA PHE A 36 7.44 -10.22 -0.14
C PHE A 36 6.95 -11.57 0.39
N LYS A 37 6.09 -11.54 1.40
CA LYS A 37 5.29 -12.71 1.80
C LYS A 37 4.41 -13.16 0.62
N GLU A 38 4.04 -14.44 0.57
CA GLU A 38 3.11 -14.94 -0.46
C GLU A 38 1.79 -14.15 -0.47
N GLU A 39 1.26 -13.82 0.71
CA GLU A 39 0.04 -13.01 0.87
C GLU A 39 0.20 -11.59 0.30
N ALA A 40 1.40 -11.03 0.40
CA ALA A 40 1.72 -9.72 -0.17
C ALA A 40 1.82 -9.76 -1.70
N ILE A 41 2.28 -10.87 -2.26
CA ILE A 41 2.32 -11.07 -3.73
C ILE A 41 0.89 -11.07 -4.30
N GLU A 42 -0.06 -11.75 -3.64
CA GLU A 42 -1.45 -11.77 -4.07
C GLU A 42 -2.08 -10.36 -4.06
N LEU A 43 -1.75 -9.56 -3.05
CA LEU A 43 -2.20 -8.18 -2.96
C LEU A 43 -1.58 -7.29 -4.05
N ILE A 44 -0.28 -7.43 -4.32
CA ILE A 44 0.42 -6.68 -5.37
C ILE A 44 -0.15 -7.06 -6.75
N ASP A 45 -0.43 -8.33 -7.01
CA ASP A 45 -1.07 -8.78 -8.24
C ASP A 45 -2.48 -8.19 -8.37
N HIS A 46 -3.24 -8.12 -7.28
CA HIS A 46 -4.56 -7.48 -7.29
C HIS A 46 -4.45 -5.99 -7.66
N VAL A 47 -3.56 -5.26 -6.99
CA VAL A 47 -3.30 -3.84 -7.29
C VAL A 47 -2.85 -3.67 -8.74
N SER A 48 -1.96 -4.53 -9.24
CA SER A 48 -1.48 -4.48 -10.63
C SER A 48 -2.62 -4.65 -11.64
N ASN A 49 -3.52 -5.62 -11.43
CA ASN A 49 -4.68 -5.80 -12.30
C ASN A 49 -5.62 -4.59 -12.27
N MET A 50 -5.74 -3.91 -11.13
CA MET A 50 -6.54 -2.70 -11.03
C MET A 50 -5.90 -1.50 -11.75
N LEU A 51 -4.57 -1.44 -11.76
CA LEU A 51 -3.82 -0.42 -12.50
C LEU A 51 -3.95 -0.60 -14.02
N ASP A 52 -4.30 -1.80 -14.53
CA ASP A 52 -4.56 -1.99 -15.96
C ASP A 52 -5.85 -1.30 -16.43
N ASP A 53 -6.81 -1.08 -15.53
CA ASP A 53 -8.12 -0.46 -15.83
C ASP A 53 -8.13 1.06 -15.65
N ILE A 54 -7.02 1.69 -15.23
CA ILE A 54 -6.95 3.14 -15.06
C ILE A 54 -6.79 3.87 -16.39
N GLU A 55 -7.26 5.12 -16.44
CA GLU A 55 -7.16 5.92 -17.66
C GLU A 55 -5.70 6.18 -18.06
N ALA A 56 -5.44 6.12 -19.36
CA ALA A 56 -4.13 6.44 -19.89
C ALA A 56 -3.76 7.90 -19.54
N GLY A 57 -2.62 8.07 -18.88
CA GLY A 57 -2.15 9.37 -18.40
C GLY A 57 -2.28 9.57 -16.89
N THR A 58 -2.88 8.63 -16.16
CA THR A 58 -2.79 8.59 -14.69
C THR A 58 -1.33 8.44 -14.25
N ILE A 59 -0.91 9.30 -13.31
CA ILE A 59 0.42 9.25 -12.69
C ILE A 59 0.32 8.33 -11.47
N ILE A 60 1.23 7.36 -11.38
CA ILE A 60 1.35 6.46 -10.23
C ILE A 60 2.66 6.82 -9.51
N GLU A 61 2.56 7.14 -8.23
CA GLU A 61 3.69 7.40 -7.36
C GLU A 61 3.77 6.30 -6.29
N ILE A 62 4.96 5.74 -6.09
CA ILE A 62 5.23 4.74 -5.06
C ILE A 62 6.25 5.35 -4.11
N GLU A 63 5.84 5.57 -2.87
CA GLU A 63 6.68 6.16 -1.83
C GLU A 63 6.92 5.15 -0.71
N ASP A 64 8.18 5.08 -0.25
CA ASP A 64 8.52 4.41 1.00
C ASP A 64 8.28 5.41 2.14
N ILE A 65 7.22 5.18 2.93
CA ILE A 65 6.86 6.03 4.05
C ILE A 65 7.47 5.42 5.31
N PRO A 66 8.56 5.99 5.88
CA PRO A 66 9.10 5.49 7.13
C PRO A 66 8.03 5.66 8.22
N ILE A 67 7.57 4.55 8.79
CA ILE A 67 6.70 4.58 9.97
C ILE A 67 7.46 5.37 11.04
N ALA A 68 6.93 6.55 11.41
CA ALA A 68 7.52 7.37 12.44
C ALA A 68 7.58 6.55 13.74
N MET A 69 8.77 6.11 14.15
CA MET A 69 8.97 5.56 15.48
C MET A 69 8.64 6.65 16.50
N GLU A 70 7.45 6.59 17.11
CA GLU A 70 7.20 7.30 18.36
C GLU A 70 8.05 6.66 19.46
N ILE A 71 9.26 7.18 19.64
CA ILE A 71 10.05 6.87 20.83
C ILE A 71 9.40 7.61 22.00
N GLN A 72 8.49 6.94 22.70
CA GLN A 72 8.08 7.39 24.03
C GLN A 72 9.24 7.18 24.99
N ALA A 73 10.04 8.23 25.20
CA ALA A 73 11.03 8.25 26.26
C ALA A 73 10.31 8.27 27.61
N THR A 74 10.22 7.12 28.27
CA THR A 74 9.86 7.07 29.70
C THR A 74 11.05 7.53 30.53
N THR A 75 10.86 8.65 31.22
CA THR A 75 11.79 9.30 32.17
C THR A 75 12.20 8.39 33.33
#